data_AF-A0ABC9N7H5-F1
#
_entry.id   AF-A0ABC9N7H5-F1
#
_cell.length_a   1.000
_cell.length_b   1.000
_cell.length_c   1.000
_cell.angle_alpha   90.00
_cell.angle_beta   90.00
_cell.angle_gamma   90.00
#
_symmetry.space_group_name_H-M   'P 1'
#
loop_
_entity.id
_entity.type
_entity.pdbx_description
1 polymer ?
#
loop_
_entity_poly.entity_id
_entity_poly.type
_entity_poly.pdbx_seq_one_letter_code
_entity_poly.pdbx_strand_id
1 'polypeptide(L)'
;MDTHEFIRKWSREKRILLPVVVGDDLELRLYTRPEDLKPGAYGIEEPTGELFTDYADIDFIAVPGVAFDRNGNRLGRGKGYYDRLLPRIPSAYKAGICFPFQLVEEVPAEPFDIRMDEIITQ
;
A
#
# COMPACT_ATOMS: atom_id res chain seq x y z
N MET A 1 9.35 -10.48 -2.87
CA MET A 1 8.58 -9.98 -4.02
C MET A 1 9.22 -8.68 -4.48
N ASP A 2 9.67 -8.60 -5.74
CA ASP A 2 10.23 -7.35 -6.28
C ASP A 2 9.08 -6.51 -6.86
N THR A 3 8.66 -5.49 -6.11
CA THR A 3 7.59 -4.58 -6.53
C THR A 3 8.01 -3.66 -7.68
N HIS A 4 9.32 -3.45 -7.91
CA HIS A 4 9.79 -2.55 -8.96
C HIS A 4 9.58 -3.15 -10.36
N GLU A 5 9.76 -4.46 -10.53
CA GLU A 5 9.48 -5.12 -11.80
C GLU A 5 7.99 -5.08 -12.13
N PHE A 6 7.14 -5.30 -11.13
CA PHE A 6 5.69 -5.26 -11.28
C PHE A 6 5.21 -3.87 -11.75
N ILE A 7 5.63 -2.80 -11.07
CA ILE A 7 5.20 -1.44 -11.45
C ILE A 7 5.73 -1.04 -12.83
N ARG A 8 6.96 -1.44 -13.19
CA ARG A 8 7.53 -1.14 -14.51
C ARG A 8 6.77 -1.84 -15.63
N LYS A 9 6.31 -3.06 -15.40
CA LYS A 9 5.53 -3.82 -16.37
C LYS A 9 4.16 -3.19 -16.62
N TRP A 10 3.47 -2.78 -15.56
CA TRP A 10 2.07 -2.35 -15.64
C TRP A 10 1.86 -0.83 -15.79
N SER A 11 2.89 0.00 -15.59
CA SER A 11 2.75 1.47 -15.67
C SER A 11 2.33 2.00 -17.04
N ARG A 12 2.43 1.16 -18.09
CA ARG A 12 1.98 1.50 -19.46
C ARG A 12 0.50 1.22 -19.70
N GLU A 13 -0.12 0.36 -18.89
CA GLU A 13 -1.50 -0.10 -19.08
C GLU A 13 -2.42 0.36 -17.95
N LYS A 14 -1.86 0.63 -16.77
CA LYS A 14 -2.60 1.01 -15.57
C LYS A 14 -2.04 2.30 -14.99
N ARG A 15 -2.91 3.07 -14.33
CA ARG A 15 -2.49 4.19 -13.50
C ARG A 15 -1.93 3.64 -12.20
N ILE A 16 -0.63 3.86 -11.95
CA ILE A 16 0.04 3.38 -10.74
C ILE A 16 0.24 4.55 -9.78
N LEU A 17 -0.18 4.35 -8.55
CA LEU A 17 0.02 5.30 -7.45
C LEU A 17 1.01 4.68 -6.47
N LEU A 18 2.01 5.45 -6.06
CA LEU A 18 2.99 5.05 -5.06
C LEU A 18 2.90 5.95 -3.83
N PRO A 19 2.98 5.38 -2.62
CA PRO A 19 2.92 6.16 -1.39
C PRO A 19 4.25 6.86 -1.09
N VAL A 20 4.18 8.11 -0.62
CA VAL A 20 5.29 8.91 -0.09
C VAL A 20 4.97 9.28 1.34
N VAL A 21 5.95 9.18 2.24
CA VAL A 21 5.81 9.61 3.62
C VAL A 21 6.03 11.13 3.67
N VAL A 22 4.99 11.88 4.08
CA VAL A 22 5.07 13.32 4.28
C VAL A 22 4.64 13.63 5.71
N GLY A 23 5.61 13.93 6.57
CA GLY A 23 5.37 14.06 8.01
C GLY A 23 4.89 12.74 8.60
N ASP A 24 3.67 12.75 9.17
CA ASP A 24 3.01 11.57 9.72
C ASP A 24 1.98 10.94 8.76
N ASP A 25 1.86 11.43 7.53
CA ASP A 25 0.86 10.93 6.57
C ASP A 25 1.47 10.26 5.34
N LEU A 26 0.64 9.48 4.64
CA LEU A 26 0.95 8.97 3.31
C LEU A 26 0.26 9.81 2.25
N GLU A 27 1.06 10.43 1.38
CA GLU A 27 0.61 11.01 0.12
C GLU A 27 0.70 9.95 -0.99
N LEU A 28 -0.31 9.89 -1.85
CA LEU A 28 -0.23 9.06 -3.06
C LEU A 28 0.22 9.95 -4.22
N ARG A 29 1.23 9.49 -4.96
CA ARG A 29 1.71 10.21 -6.14
C ARG A 29 1.70 9.31 -7.36
N LEU A 30 1.43 9.93 -8.50
CA LEU A 30 1.39 9.23 -9.77
C LEU A 30 2.79 8.74 -10.15
N TYR A 31 2.89 7.45 -10.49
CA TYR A 31 4.07 6.86 -11.08
C TYR A 31 3.83 6.63 -12.56
N THR A 32 4.56 7.37 -13.41
CA THR A 32 4.46 7.19 -14.87
C THR A 32 5.68 6.48 -15.44
N ARG A 33 6.88 6.79 -14.94
CA ARG A 33 8.14 6.24 -15.47
C ARG A 33 9.19 6.05 -14.37
N PRO A 34 10.20 5.20 -14.57
CA PRO A 34 11.29 5.00 -13.61
C PRO A 34 12.02 6.27 -13.20
N GLU A 35 12.10 7.26 -14.09
CA GLU A 35 12.76 8.55 -13.83
C GLU A 35 11.98 9.42 -12.83
N ASP A 36 10.71 9.06 -12.55
CA ASP A 36 9.90 9.71 -11.53
C ASP A 36 10.27 9.26 -10.12
N LEU A 37 11.28 8.39 -9.93
CA LEU A 37 11.75 7.96 -8.62
C LEU A 37 13.03 8.71 -8.25
N LYS A 38 13.07 9.28 -7.05
CA LYS A 38 14.29 9.85 -6.46
C LYS A 38 14.56 9.24 -5.09
N PRO A 39 15.83 9.18 -4.65
CA PRO A 39 16.14 8.79 -3.27
C PRO A 39 15.42 9.71 -2.28
N GLY A 40 14.54 9.12 -1.48
CA GLY A 40 13.70 9.79 -0.49
C GLY A 40 14.15 9.51 0.94
N ALA A 41 13.22 9.62 1.88
CA ALA A 41 13.52 9.36 3.29
C ALA A 41 13.94 7.91 3.51
N TYR A 42 14.85 7.69 4.46
CA TYR A 42 15.32 6.34 4.85
C TYR A 42 15.96 5.51 3.72
N GLY A 43 16.40 6.15 2.63
CA GLY A 43 17.06 5.47 1.50
C GLY A 43 16.10 4.73 0.58
N ILE A 44 14.80 5.00 0.66
CA ILE A 44 13.76 4.41 -0.18
C ILE A 44 13.51 5.34 -1.37
N GLU A 45 13.34 4.78 -2.57
CA GLU A 45 12.96 5.56 -3.74
C GLU A 45 11.51 6.05 -3.60
N GLU A 46 11.31 7.37 -3.70
CA GLU A 46 10.02 8.03 -3.59
C GLU A 46 9.58 8.63 -4.94
N PRO A 47 8.30 8.50 -5.33
CA PRO A 47 7.77 9.12 -6.53
C PRO A 47 7.78 10.66 -6.43
N THR A 48 8.27 11.31 -7.47
CA THR A 48 8.24 12.77 -7.66
C THR A 48 7.10 13.24 -8.55
N GLY A 49 6.23 12.33 -8.97
CA GLY A 49 5.06 12.66 -9.77
C GLY A 49 4.03 13.52 -9.03
N GLU A 50 2.95 13.84 -9.73
CA GLU A 50 1.89 14.71 -9.19
C GLU A 50 1.18 14.07 -8.00
N LEU A 51 0.80 14.91 -7.03
CA LEU A 51 -0.02 14.51 -5.90
C LEU A 51 -1.39 14.07 -6.39
N PHE A 52 -1.80 12.87 -5.99
CA PHE A 52 -3.10 12.30 -6.30
C PHE A 52 -4.03 12.43 -5.10
N THR A 53 -5.15 13.13 -5.29
CA THR A 53 -6.13 13.42 -4.22
C THR A 53 -7.50 12.82 -4.48
N ASP A 54 -7.76 12.31 -5.68
CA ASP A 54 -9.04 11.70 -6.05
C ASP A 54 -9.12 10.23 -5.61
N TYR A 55 -9.09 10.03 -4.29
CA TYR A 55 -9.08 8.69 -3.69
C TYR A 55 -10.28 7.81 -4.10
N ALA A 56 -11.39 8.40 -4.57
CA ALA A 56 -12.55 7.66 -5.02
C ALA A 56 -12.31 6.91 -6.35
N ASP A 57 -11.38 7.39 -7.18
CA ASP A 57 -10.98 6.81 -8.47
C ASP A 57 -9.94 5.67 -8.31
N ILE A 58 -9.66 5.24 -7.08
CA ILE A 58 -8.76 4.11 -6.81
C ILE A 58 -9.56 2.81 -6.82
N ASP A 59 -9.30 1.96 -7.81
CA ASP A 59 -9.97 0.66 -7.94
C ASP A 59 -9.38 -0.42 -7.01
N PHE A 60 -8.06 -0.38 -6.78
CA PHE A 60 -7.32 -1.45 -6.12
C PHE A 60 -6.13 -0.91 -5.33
N ILE A 61 -5.91 -1.46 -4.14
CA ILE A 61 -4.74 -1.17 -3.30
C ILE A 61 -4.07 -2.47 -2.82
N ALA A 62 -2.78 -2.59 -3.14
CA ALA A 62 -1.91 -3.61 -2.57
C ALA A 62 -1.31 -3.08 -1.27
N VAL A 63 -1.69 -3.66 -0.13
CA VAL A 63 -1.26 -3.21 1.19
C VAL A 63 -0.20 -4.17 1.75
N PRO A 64 1.03 -3.69 2.01
CA PRO A 64 2.03 -4.49 2.71
C PRO A 64 1.80 -4.47 4.23
N GLY A 65 2.32 -5.50 4.90
CA GLY A 65 2.21 -5.66 6.35
C GLY A 65 3.34 -6.49 6.94
N VAL A 66 3.45 -6.48 8.25
CA VAL A 66 4.36 -7.34 9.03
C VAL A 66 3.72 -8.71 9.23
N ALA A 67 2.43 -8.74 9.55
CA ALA A 67 1.63 -9.95 9.67
C ALA A 67 0.21 -9.73 9.17
N PHE A 68 -0.43 -10.82 8.74
CA PHE A 68 -1.84 -10.87 8.35
C PHE A 68 -2.48 -12.12 8.93
N ASP A 69 -3.80 -12.12 9.11
CA ASP A 69 -4.56 -13.33 9.44
C ASP A 69 -5.60 -13.68 8.37
N ARG A 70 -6.25 -14.84 8.55
CA ARG A 70 -7.28 -15.33 7.62
C ARG A 70 -8.58 -14.52 7.64
N ASN A 71 -8.76 -13.65 8.64
CA ASN A 71 -9.90 -12.75 8.73
C ASN A 71 -9.65 -11.41 8.03
N GLY A 72 -8.49 -11.24 7.41
CA GLY A 72 -8.10 -10.01 6.72
C GLY A 72 -7.54 -8.93 7.65
N ASN A 73 -7.28 -9.25 8.93
CA ASN A 73 -6.62 -8.31 9.82
C ASN A 73 -5.15 -8.18 9.44
N ARG A 74 -4.57 -7.00 9.72
CA ARG A 74 -3.23 -6.63 9.29
C ARG A 74 -2.47 -5.95 10.42
N LEU A 75 -1.23 -6.39 10.64
CA LEU A 75 -0.29 -5.72 11.52
C LEU A 75 0.70 -4.89 10.70
N GLY A 76 0.67 -3.56 10.88
CA GLY A 76 1.64 -2.64 10.28
C GLY A 76 2.98 -2.59 11.03
N ARG A 77 3.87 -1.67 10.63
CA ARG A 77 5.14 -1.40 11.34
C ARG A 77 5.01 -0.46 12.54
N GLY A 78 3.79 -0.24 13.05
CA GLY A 78 3.51 0.57 14.24
C GLY A 78 3.40 2.09 14.05
N LYS A 79 3.50 2.61 12.82
CA LYS A 79 3.36 4.06 12.53
C LYS A 79 1.95 4.52 12.14
N GLY A 80 1.02 3.58 11.90
CA GLY A 80 -0.38 3.91 11.60
C GLY A 80 -0.63 4.55 10.22
N TYR A 81 0.36 4.54 9.32
CA TYR A 81 0.26 5.20 8.01
C TYR A 81 -0.93 4.73 7.16
N TYR A 82 -1.08 3.41 7.02
CA TYR A 82 -2.20 2.83 6.26
C TYR A 82 -3.53 2.95 7.01
N ASP A 83 -3.51 2.97 8.34
CA ASP A 83 -4.73 3.11 9.15
C ASP A 83 -5.32 4.53 9.00
N ARG A 84 -4.50 5.53 8.69
CA ARG A 84 -4.94 6.87 8.28
C ARG A 84 -5.34 6.97 6.80
N LEU A 85 -4.71 6.19 5.91
CA LEU A 85 -4.95 6.26 4.47
C LEU A 85 -6.20 5.48 4.04
N LEU A 86 -6.37 4.25 4.51
CA LEU A 86 -7.43 3.33 4.07
C LEU A 86 -8.85 3.88 4.29
N PRO A 87 -9.18 4.61 5.37
CA PRO A 87 -10.49 5.22 5.54
C PRO A 87 -10.83 6.25 4.45
N ARG A 88 -9.81 6.85 3.81
CA ARG A 88 -9.97 7.82 2.72
C ARG A 88 -10.24 7.15 1.37
N ILE A 89 -10.03 5.83 1.27
CA ILE A 89 -10.18 5.03 0.05
C ILE A 89 -11.19 3.89 0.28
N PRO A 90 -12.47 4.21 0.56
CA PRO A 90 -13.44 3.19 0.96
C PRO A 90 -13.79 2.23 -0.17
N SER A 91 -13.84 2.70 -1.42
CA SER A 91 -14.29 1.97 -2.61
C SER A 91 -13.27 0.99 -3.19
N ALA A 92 -11.98 1.19 -2.94
CA ALA A 92 -10.94 0.34 -3.50
C ALA A 92 -10.99 -1.07 -2.94
N TYR A 93 -10.69 -2.06 -3.78
CA TYR A 93 -10.42 -3.42 -3.35
C TYR A 93 -9.06 -3.51 -2.65
N LYS A 94 -9.03 -4.00 -1.41
CA LYS A 94 -7.87 -4.00 -0.53
C LYS A 94 -7.26 -5.39 -0.45
N ALA A 95 -6.13 -5.59 -1.11
CA ALA A 95 -5.40 -6.86 -1.06
C ALA A 95 -4.18 -6.75 -0.14
N GLY A 96 -4.13 -7.58 0.91
CA GLY A 96 -2.95 -7.76 1.74
C GLY A 96 -1.93 -8.62 1.02
N ILE A 97 -0.73 -8.10 0.79
CA ILE A 97 0.33 -8.82 0.08
C ILE A 97 1.40 -9.26 1.08
N CYS A 98 1.60 -10.57 1.24
CA CYS A 98 2.52 -11.09 2.24
C CYS A 98 3.22 -12.40 1.84
N PHE A 99 4.29 -12.75 2.53
CA PHE A 99 4.87 -14.09 2.44
C PHE A 99 4.10 -15.09 3.32
N PRO A 100 4.20 -16.41 3.06
CA PRO A 100 3.52 -17.43 3.87
C PRO A 100 3.83 -17.35 5.37
N PHE A 101 5.07 -17.00 5.75
CA PHE A 101 5.46 -16.87 7.16
C PHE A 101 4.87 -15.64 7.86
N GLN A 102 4.29 -14.70 7.11
CA GLN A 102 3.62 -13.52 7.65
C GLN A 102 2.12 -13.78 7.87
N LEU A 103 1.59 -14.89 7.36
CA LEU A 103 0.22 -15.31 7.63
C LEU A 103 0.21 -16.08 8.97
N VAL A 104 -0.38 -15.46 9.99
CA VAL A 104 -0.48 -16.00 11.35
C VAL A 104 -1.92 -16.40 11.67
N GLU A 105 -2.13 -17.10 12.78
CA GLU A 105 -3.46 -17.55 13.20
C GLU A 105 -4.39 -16.38 13.54
N GLU A 106 -3.86 -15.40 14.28
CA GLU A 106 -4.62 -14.24 14.72
C GLU A 106 -3.70 -13.02 14.78
N VAL A 107 -4.18 -11.91 14.24
CA VAL A 107 -3.55 -10.59 14.41
C VAL A 107 -4.41 -9.79 15.39
N PRO A 108 -3.83 -9.23 16.47
CA PRO A 108 -4.54 -8.29 17.31
C PRO A 108 -5.01 -7.10 16.47
N ALA A 109 -6.32 -6.87 16.45
CA ALA A 109 -6.96 -5.81 15.68
C ALA A 109 -7.89 -4.99 16.59
N GLU A 110 -7.91 -3.68 16.36
CA GLU A 110 -8.81 -2.76 17.02
C GLU A 110 -10.10 -2.58 16.20
N PRO A 111 -11.24 -2.18 16.81
CA PRO A 111 -12.52 -2.07 16.09
C PRO A 111 -12.52 -1.10 14.90
N PHE A 112 -11.56 -0.18 14.85
CA PHE A 112 -11.39 0.81 13.80
C PHE A 112 -10.41 0.37 12.71
N ASP A 113 -9.77 -0.78 12.84
CA ASP A 113 -8.85 -1.30 11.83
C ASP A 113 -9.62 -1.78 10.60
N ILE A 114 -9.20 -1.29 9.44
CA ILE A 114 -9.79 -1.69 8.16
C ILE A 114 -9.17 -3.02 7.73
N ARG A 115 -10.04 -4.03 7.61
CA ARG A 115 -9.69 -5.35 7.10
C ARG A 115 -9.41 -5.31 5.60
N MET A 116 -8.53 -6.20 5.17
CA MET A 116 -8.30 -6.49 3.76
C MET A 116 -9.45 -7.35 3.23
N ASP A 117 -9.81 -7.12 1.97
CA ASP A 117 -10.81 -7.92 1.25
C ASP A 117 -10.25 -9.31 0.89
N GLU A 118 -8.94 -9.39 0.63
CA GLU A 118 -8.22 -10.63 0.33
C GLU A 118 -6.77 -10.59 0.82
N ILE A 119 -6.22 -11.75 1.17
CA ILE A 119 -4.80 -11.92 1.48
C ILE A 119 -4.15 -12.78 0.41
N ILE A 120 -3.18 -12.20 -0.31
CA ILE A 120 -2.44 -12.87 -1.37
C ILE A 120 -1.05 -13.23 -0.85
N THR A 121 -0.74 -14.53 -0.91
CA THR A 121 0.51 -15.12 -0.43
C THR A 121 1.26 -15.81 -1.58
N GLN A 122 2.60 -15.84 -1.50
CA GLN A 122 3.48 -16.39 -2.54
C GLN A 122 3.74 -17.89 -2.36
#